data_AF-A0A821AMK6-F1
#
_entry.id   AF-A0A821AMK6-F1
#
_cell.length_a   1.000
_cell.length_b   1.000
_cell.length_c   1.000
_cell.angle_alpha   90.00
_cell.angle_beta   90.00
_cell.angle_gamma   90.00
#
_symmetry.space_group_name_H-M   'P 1'
#
loop_
_entity.id
_entity.type
_entity.pdbx_description
1 polymer ?
#
loop_
_entity_poly.entity_id
_entity_poly.type
_entity_poly.pdbx_seq_one_letter_code
_entity_poly.pdbx_strand_id
1 'polypeptide(L)'
;MASVKLVEEENFHLKGEDISPDQDKCLMKEIVRQGIDDDKPMFDDQVFIHYVGSEMDGTVFINSRDRNEKFSFSLGRREVIQAWDLGVATMKRGEIARFFSKPKYAYGLKGENKRMGSATNVIFEIELLDFVGKDLSDGKDGSIIRRIIRRGEGCESPNEDATVEINLKGMYQDKIFDERTVRFFVGLGFLEQVPSGVEHAVCKMLKNEHCQLDLKGKLLVGLEKFSIPIDGSVRYEVELINFERFVERRFLDAQQKLKRSELLKARADDLLKNGYHELAVKRYQIVADFLSSVSYHTDDDRVKSQQLKLAAQSNSALCYLKLGDYQQCKTSCDSGLALDAINEKCFFRRAQAQLALLKFDLALKDFQFVVKINPSNLAAQQQIEHCHQEIKKREMKQKELYKSFFK
;
A
#
# COMPACT_ATOMS: atom_id res chain seq x y z
N MET A 1 66.61 28.32 1.12
CA MET A 1 66.70 28.00 -0.32
C MET A 1 66.54 26.49 -0.43
N ALA A 2 65.55 25.91 -1.11
CA ALA A 2 64.63 26.41 -2.11
C ALA A 2 63.33 25.56 -2.09
N SER A 3 62.20 26.26 -2.27
CA SER A 3 61.04 25.85 -3.06
C SER A 3 60.32 24.54 -2.71
N VAL A 4 59.50 24.58 -1.64
CA VAL A 4 58.24 23.82 -1.65
C VAL A 4 57.35 24.53 -2.66
N LYS A 5 57.27 23.92 -3.84
CA LYS A 5 56.38 24.26 -4.94
C LYS A 5 54.93 24.30 -4.43
N LEU A 6 54.47 25.48 -4.03
CA LEU A 6 53.08 25.92 -4.20
C LEU A 6 52.84 26.00 -5.72
N VAL A 7 52.74 24.84 -6.37
CA VAL A 7 52.33 24.76 -7.77
C VAL A 7 50.83 24.99 -7.79
N GLU A 8 50.48 26.22 -8.13
CA GLU A 8 49.32 26.59 -8.93
C GLU A 8 47.96 25.98 -8.50
N GLU A 9 47.38 26.51 -7.42
CA GLU A 9 45.91 26.49 -7.27
C GLU A 9 45.21 27.47 -8.26
N GLU A 10 45.96 28.31 -8.99
CA GLU A 10 45.41 29.41 -9.80
C GLU A 10 45.01 29.07 -11.24
N ASN A 11 45.30 27.87 -11.78
CA ASN A 11 45.10 27.62 -13.23
C ASN A 11 44.00 26.62 -13.62
N PHE A 12 43.30 25.99 -12.67
CA PHE A 12 42.12 25.18 -13.03
C PHE A 12 40.85 26.04 -13.06
N HIS A 13 40.78 26.96 -14.01
CA HIS A 13 39.55 27.66 -14.37
C HIS A 13 38.63 26.73 -15.16
N LEU A 14 38.04 25.74 -14.48
CA LEU A 14 36.82 25.14 -15.01
C LEU A 14 35.81 26.28 -15.16
N LYS A 15 35.44 26.60 -16.40
CA LYS A 15 34.33 27.51 -16.73
C LYS A 15 32.97 26.86 -16.44
N GLY A 16 32.93 26.05 -15.39
CA GLY A 16 31.78 25.26 -15.00
C GLY A 16 30.83 26.02 -14.09
N GLU A 17 29.62 25.51 -14.00
CA GLU A 17 28.60 25.94 -13.04
C GLU A 17 28.91 25.35 -11.66
N ASP A 18 28.71 26.14 -10.59
CA ASP A 18 28.79 25.65 -9.22
C ASP A 18 27.50 24.90 -8.86
N ILE A 19 27.61 23.59 -8.70
CA ILE A 19 26.47 22.70 -8.39
C ILE A 19 26.49 22.26 -6.92
N SER A 20 27.33 22.88 -6.08
CA SER A 20 27.36 22.54 -4.67
C SER A 20 26.12 23.09 -3.94
N PRO A 21 25.52 22.34 -3.00
CA PRO A 21 24.34 22.80 -2.26
C PRO A 21 24.59 24.11 -1.49
N ASP A 22 25.82 24.32 -1.02
CA ASP A 22 26.23 25.47 -0.23
C ASP A 22 26.73 26.64 -1.10
N GLN A 23 26.79 26.47 -2.44
CA GLN A 23 27.35 27.45 -3.39
C GLN A 23 28.78 27.91 -3.01
N ASP A 24 29.58 26.94 -2.57
CA ASP A 24 30.93 27.10 -2.04
C ASP A 24 32.05 26.87 -3.07
N LYS A 25 31.68 26.69 -4.36
CA LYS A 25 32.57 26.37 -5.49
C LYS A 25 33.44 25.13 -5.27
N CYS A 26 33.04 24.24 -4.36
CA CYS A 26 33.78 23.01 -4.09
C CYS A 26 33.32 21.83 -4.94
N LEU A 27 32.25 22.00 -5.73
CA LEU A 27 31.78 21.05 -6.73
C LEU A 27 31.34 21.79 -8.00
N MET A 28 32.17 21.73 -9.05
CA MET A 28 31.96 22.47 -10.30
C MET A 28 31.66 21.50 -11.44
N LYS A 29 30.72 21.86 -12.33
CA LYS A 29 30.33 21.06 -13.50
C LYS A 29 30.57 21.81 -14.81
N GLU A 30 31.25 21.18 -15.75
CA GLU A 30 31.36 21.64 -17.15
C GLU A 30 30.74 20.60 -18.09
N ILE A 31 29.81 21.02 -18.95
CA ILE A 31 29.24 20.13 -19.98
C ILE A 31 30.22 20.01 -21.15
N VAL A 32 30.66 18.79 -21.44
CA VAL A 32 31.55 18.46 -22.56
C VAL A 32 30.73 18.11 -23.81
N ARG A 33 29.64 17.34 -23.63
CA ARG A 33 28.68 17.01 -24.67
C ARG A 33 27.27 17.14 -24.11
N GLN A 34 26.41 17.86 -24.81
CA GLN A 34 25.00 18.00 -24.44
C GLN A 34 24.28 16.65 -24.47
N GLY A 35 23.27 16.49 -23.61
CA GLY A 35 22.36 15.35 -23.65
C GLY A 35 21.43 15.37 -24.87
N ILE A 36 20.71 14.28 -25.07
CA ILE A 36 19.81 14.06 -26.21
C ILE A 36 18.38 14.53 -25.95
N ASP A 37 18.00 14.71 -24.69
CA ASP A 37 16.68 15.14 -24.23
C ASP A 37 16.82 16.05 -22.99
N ASP A 38 15.70 16.59 -22.50
CA ASP A 38 15.66 17.42 -21.30
C ASP A 38 15.40 16.62 -20.00
N ASP A 39 15.25 15.30 -20.09
CA ASP A 39 14.96 14.46 -18.94
C ASP A 39 16.21 14.27 -18.08
N LYS A 40 16.02 14.32 -16.76
CA LYS A 40 17.06 14.12 -15.76
C LYS A 40 16.71 12.94 -14.86
N PRO A 41 17.70 12.22 -14.31
CA PRO A 41 17.44 11.18 -13.32
C PRO A 41 16.93 11.82 -12.03
N MET A 42 15.99 11.13 -11.38
CA MET A 42 15.38 11.54 -10.11
C MET A 42 15.97 10.73 -8.95
N PHE A 43 15.69 11.16 -7.72
CA PHE A 43 16.12 10.42 -6.53
C PHE A 43 15.62 8.97 -6.57
N ASP A 44 16.51 8.02 -6.24
CA ASP A 44 16.28 6.56 -6.26
C ASP A 44 16.10 5.93 -7.66
N ASP A 45 16.26 6.70 -8.75
CA ASP A 45 16.37 6.12 -10.10
C ASP A 45 17.66 5.30 -10.20
N GLN A 46 17.61 4.21 -10.97
CA GLN A 46 18.80 3.45 -11.33
C GLN A 46 19.47 4.15 -12.51
N VAL A 47 20.69 4.65 -12.31
CA VAL A 47 21.47 5.34 -13.35
C VAL A 47 22.55 4.42 -13.90
N PHE A 48 22.89 4.60 -15.18
CA PHE A 48 23.92 3.86 -15.90
C PHE A 48 24.93 4.84 -16.49
N ILE A 49 26.20 4.69 -16.14
CA ILE A 49 27.24 5.64 -16.53
C ILE A 49 28.50 4.95 -17.04
N HIS A 50 29.24 5.68 -17.87
CA HIS A 50 30.69 5.54 -17.97
C HIS A 50 31.37 6.69 -17.24
N TYR A 51 32.54 6.42 -16.68
CA TYR A 51 33.35 7.43 -16.00
C TYR A 51 34.85 7.22 -16.22
N VAL A 52 35.59 8.33 -16.08
CA VAL A 52 37.04 8.43 -15.92
C VAL A 52 37.30 9.37 -14.75
N GLY A 53 38.11 8.93 -13.78
CA GLY A 53 38.54 9.73 -12.63
C GLY A 53 40.04 9.95 -12.65
N SER A 54 40.46 11.21 -12.53
CA SER A 54 41.86 11.63 -12.56
C SER A 54 42.18 12.66 -11.48
N GLU A 55 43.45 12.71 -11.10
CA GLU A 55 44.00 13.81 -10.30
C GLU A 55 44.08 15.11 -11.13
N MET A 56 44.40 16.22 -10.47
CA MET A 56 44.51 17.54 -11.12
C MET A 56 45.62 17.62 -12.18
N ASP A 57 46.64 16.75 -12.07
CA ASP A 57 47.73 16.64 -13.04
C ASP A 57 47.39 15.76 -14.26
N GLY A 58 46.17 15.20 -14.29
CA GLY A 58 45.70 14.29 -15.34
C GLY A 58 45.98 12.81 -15.09
N THR A 59 46.65 12.45 -14.00
CA THR A 59 46.91 11.04 -13.65
C THR A 59 45.59 10.31 -13.39
N VAL A 60 45.22 9.39 -14.28
CA VAL A 60 43.99 8.60 -14.18
C VAL A 60 44.14 7.52 -13.10
N PHE A 61 43.22 7.50 -12.13
CA PHE A 61 43.21 6.50 -11.05
C PHE A 61 42.04 5.52 -11.17
N ILE A 62 40.97 5.86 -11.88
CA ILE A 62 39.88 4.94 -12.22
C ILE A 62 39.32 5.22 -13.62
N ASN A 63 38.98 4.16 -14.36
CA ASN A 63 38.35 4.26 -15.66
C ASN A 63 37.43 3.04 -15.87
N SER A 64 36.17 3.30 -16.22
CA SER A 64 35.19 2.24 -16.51
C SER A 64 35.36 1.63 -17.90
N ARG A 65 35.86 2.41 -18.88
CA ARG A 65 35.97 1.97 -20.28
C ARG A 65 37.05 0.92 -20.48
N ASP A 66 38.10 0.94 -19.67
CA ASP A 66 39.16 -0.08 -19.69
C ASP A 66 38.63 -1.48 -19.36
N ARG A 67 37.50 -1.56 -18.65
CA ARG A 67 36.82 -2.82 -18.31
C ARG A 67 35.69 -3.17 -19.27
N ASN A 68 35.36 -2.28 -20.22
CA ASN A 68 34.22 -2.41 -21.13
C ASN A 68 32.88 -2.71 -20.42
N GLU A 69 32.74 -2.25 -19.16
CA GLU A 69 31.56 -2.47 -18.32
C GLU A 69 31.00 -1.13 -17.86
N LYS A 70 29.70 -0.92 -18.09
CA LYS A 70 28.97 0.23 -17.53
C LYS A 70 28.84 0.08 -16.02
N PHE A 71 28.90 1.20 -15.30
CA PHE A 71 28.63 1.23 -13.87
C PHE A 71 27.20 1.68 -13.61
N SER A 72 26.56 1.12 -12.59
CA SER A 72 25.20 1.51 -12.22
C SER A 72 25.01 1.59 -10.72
N PHE A 73 24.24 2.58 -10.27
CA PHE A 73 23.94 2.83 -8.87
C PHE A 73 22.56 3.49 -8.72
N SER A 74 22.01 3.49 -7.50
CA SER A 74 20.78 4.20 -7.15
C SER A 74 21.08 5.65 -6.76
N LEU A 75 20.56 6.61 -7.53
CA LEU A 75 20.89 8.03 -7.38
C LEU A 75 20.43 8.60 -6.03
N GLY A 76 21.33 9.29 -5.33
CA GLY A 76 21.03 9.98 -4.08
C GLY A 76 20.95 9.08 -2.85
N ARG A 77 21.20 7.78 -3.00
CA ARG A 77 21.24 6.79 -1.90
C ARG A 77 22.60 6.74 -1.19
N ARG A 78 23.56 7.59 -1.57
CA ARG A 78 24.93 7.61 -1.02
C ARG A 78 25.68 6.29 -1.24
N GLU A 79 25.38 5.62 -2.35
CA GLU A 79 26.15 4.45 -2.83
C GLU A 79 27.49 4.87 -3.46
N VAL A 80 27.59 6.13 -3.85
CA VAL A 80 28.76 6.78 -4.45
C VAL A 80 29.13 8.04 -3.68
N ILE A 81 30.28 8.64 -4.02
CA ILE A 81 30.70 9.93 -3.44
C ILE A 81 29.66 11.02 -3.72
N GLN A 82 29.57 12.01 -2.82
CA GLN A 82 28.56 13.08 -2.93
C GLN A 82 28.65 13.85 -4.24
N ALA A 83 29.85 14.05 -4.78
CA ALA A 83 30.07 14.68 -6.08
C ALA A 83 29.32 13.97 -7.21
N TRP A 84 29.24 12.64 -7.18
CA TRP A 84 28.53 11.86 -8.20
C TRP A 84 27.03 11.92 -7.99
N ASP A 85 26.56 11.76 -6.74
CA ASP A 85 25.13 11.86 -6.42
C ASP A 85 24.55 13.22 -6.81
N LEU A 86 25.26 14.31 -6.49
CA LEU A 86 24.86 15.67 -6.85
C LEU A 86 25.06 15.94 -8.35
N GLY A 87 26.20 15.54 -8.90
CA GLY A 87 26.57 15.80 -10.29
C GLY A 87 25.66 15.09 -11.29
N VAL A 88 25.47 13.78 -11.14
CA VAL A 88 24.65 12.96 -12.06
C VAL A 88 23.18 13.39 -12.02
N ALA A 89 22.66 13.87 -10.88
CA ALA A 89 21.32 14.43 -10.77
C ALA A 89 21.07 15.67 -11.67
N THR A 90 22.14 16.35 -12.08
CA THR A 90 22.04 17.51 -12.99
C THR A 90 22.17 17.15 -14.47
N MET A 91 22.58 15.91 -14.79
CA MET A 91 22.88 15.49 -16.16
C MET A 91 21.62 15.07 -16.92
N LYS A 92 21.65 15.28 -18.23
CA LYS A 92 20.66 14.77 -19.19
C LYS A 92 21.10 13.43 -19.78
N ARG A 93 20.16 12.64 -20.30
CA ARG A 93 20.52 11.37 -20.96
C ARG A 93 21.50 11.60 -22.12
N GLY A 94 22.54 10.80 -22.22
CA GLY A 94 23.61 10.92 -23.21
C GLY A 94 24.62 12.06 -22.97
N GLU A 95 24.44 12.88 -21.93
CA GLU A 95 25.36 13.98 -21.60
C GLU A 95 26.74 13.44 -21.18
N ILE A 96 27.80 14.13 -21.60
CA ILE A 96 29.14 13.97 -21.03
C ILE A 96 29.48 15.25 -20.30
N ALA A 97 29.82 15.14 -19.01
CA ALA A 97 30.20 16.28 -18.19
C ALA A 97 31.48 15.99 -17.40
N ARG A 98 32.28 17.04 -17.20
CA ARG A 98 33.44 17.03 -16.30
C ARG A 98 33.07 17.69 -14.98
N PHE A 99 33.39 17.01 -13.89
CA PHE A 99 33.12 17.43 -12.53
C PHE A 99 34.44 17.61 -11.79
N PHE A 100 34.68 18.82 -11.29
CA PHE A 100 35.73 19.04 -10.30
C PHE A 100 35.14 18.96 -8.91
N SER A 101 35.79 18.22 -8.02
CA SER A 101 35.38 18.05 -6.65
C SER A 101 36.55 18.24 -5.69
N LYS A 102 36.36 19.09 -4.68
CA LYS A 102 37.24 19.12 -3.50
C LYS A 102 37.01 17.87 -2.62
N PRO A 103 37.93 17.56 -1.68
CA PRO A 103 37.80 16.41 -0.78
C PRO A 103 36.46 16.34 -0.02
N LYS A 104 35.85 17.49 0.31
CA LYS A 104 34.54 17.59 1.01
C LYS A 104 33.44 16.78 0.31
N TYR A 105 33.40 16.77 -1.02
CA TYR A 105 32.38 16.07 -1.82
C TYR A 105 32.90 14.76 -2.45
N ALA A 106 34.18 14.41 -2.24
CA ALA A 106 34.82 13.21 -2.77
C ALA A 106 35.23 12.24 -1.64
N TYR A 107 36.54 12.01 -1.45
CA TYR A 107 37.08 10.98 -0.54
C TYR A 107 37.47 11.50 0.86
N GLY A 108 37.10 12.74 1.19
CA GLY A 108 37.39 13.37 2.47
C GLY A 108 38.88 13.62 2.74
N LEU A 109 39.17 14.23 3.90
CA LEU A 109 40.54 14.54 4.31
C LEU A 109 41.34 13.31 4.74
N LYS A 110 40.67 12.21 5.12
CA LYS A 110 41.32 10.98 5.56
C LYS A 110 41.66 10.02 4.40
N GLY A 111 41.12 10.27 3.20
CA GLY A 111 41.37 9.46 2.00
C GLY A 111 40.88 8.02 2.14
N GLU A 112 39.71 7.69 1.59
CA GLU A 112 39.22 6.29 1.59
C GLU A 112 39.88 5.42 0.51
N ASN A 113 40.53 6.02 -0.49
CA ASN A 113 41.14 5.30 -1.59
C ASN A 113 42.65 5.07 -1.33
N LYS A 114 43.05 3.82 -1.09
CA LYS A 114 44.45 3.41 -0.81
C LYS A 114 45.46 3.79 -1.91
N ARG A 115 44.99 4.13 -3.13
CA ARG A 115 45.84 4.53 -4.27
C ARG A 115 46.08 6.04 -4.37
N MET A 116 45.34 6.86 -3.64
CA MET A 116 45.48 8.32 -3.67
C MET A 116 45.98 8.85 -2.33
N GLY A 117 46.73 9.95 -2.36
CA GLY A 117 47.08 10.70 -1.16
C GLY A 117 45.84 11.22 -0.42
N SER A 118 45.94 11.41 0.89
CA SER A 118 44.89 12.06 1.67
C SER A 118 44.64 13.49 1.18
N ALA A 119 43.37 13.90 1.07
CA ALA A 119 42.94 15.28 0.79
C ALA A 119 43.26 15.85 -0.62
N THR A 120 43.09 15.08 -1.68
CA THR A 120 43.28 15.56 -3.07
C THR A 120 41.98 16.05 -3.73
N ASN A 121 42.11 17.13 -4.51
CA ASN A 121 41.08 17.53 -5.48
C ASN A 121 41.07 16.53 -6.64
N VAL A 122 39.90 16.23 -7.17
CA VAL A 122 39.72 15.22 -8.23
C VAL A 122 38.85 15.75 -9.35
N ILE A 123 39.09 15.22 -10.55
CA ILE A 123 38.30 15.49 -11.74
C ILE A 123 37.65 14.17 -12.18
N PHE A 124 36.35 14.21 -12.47
CA PHE A 124 35.63 13.09 -13.06
C PHE A 124 35.01 13.52 -14.39
N GLU A 125 35.30 12.80 -15.46
CA GLU A 125 34.49 12.84 -16.68
C GLU A 125 33.47 11.71 -16.62
N ILE A 126 32.18 12.05 -16.69
CA ILE A 126 31.07 11.08 -16.61
C ILE A 126 30.22 11.22 -17.86
N GLU A 127 29.90 10.09 -18.48
CA GLU A 127 28.87 9.94 -19.52
C GLU A 127 27.63 9.29 -18.88
N LEU A 128 26.51 10.00 -18.87
CA LEU A 128 25.23 9.44 -18.44
C LEU A 128 24.61 8.67 -19.60
N LEU A 129 24.74 7.34 -19.59
CA LEU A 129 24.25 6.49 -20.67
C LEU A 129 22.73 6.41 -20.65
N ASP A 130 22.17 6.11 -19.49
CA ASP A 130 20.75 5.84 -19.33
C ASP A 130 20.33 5.97 -17.86
N PHE A 131 19.04 6.09 -17.61
CA PHE A 131 18.45 5.97 -16.28
C PHE A 131 17.01 5.49 -16.38
N VAL A 132 16.60 4.70 -15.40
CA VAL A 132 15.27 4.12 -15.30
C VAL A 132 14.72 4.31 -13.89
N GLY A 133 13.40 4.51 -13.82
CA GLY A 133 12.70 4.48 -12.54
C GLY A 133 12.84 3.14 -11.84
N LYS A 134 12.60 3.14 -10.53
CA LYS A 134 12.73 1.94 -9.72
C LYS A 134 11.55 1.00 -9.93
N ASP A 135 11.84 -0.25 -10.26
CA ASP A 135 10.83 -1.28 -10.39
C ASP A 135 10.36 -1.78 -9.01
N LEU A 136 9.11 -1.48 -8.69
CA LEU A 136 8.46 -1.89 -7.45
C LEU A 136 7.70 -3.21 -7.57
N SER A 137 7.57 -3.79 -8.76
CA SER A 137 6.92 -5.08 -8.92
C SER A 137 7.66 -6.18 -8.15
N ASP A 138 6.90 -7.15 -7.65
CA ASP A 138 7.44 -8.31 -6.92
C ASP A 138 8.33 -9.17 -7.82
N GLY A 139 7.95 -9.31 -9.10
CA GLY A 139 8.64 -10.12 -10.10
C GLY A 139 9.76 -9.39 -10.85
N LYS A 140 9.97 -8.09 -10.61
CA LYS A 140 10.87 -7.23 -11.39
C LYS A 140 10.58 -7.28 -12.89
N ASP A 141 9.30 -7.25 -13.23
CA ASP A 141 8.76 -7.37 -14.59
C ASP A 141 8.47 -6.00 -15.24
N GLY A 142 8.79 -4.90 -14.56
CA GLY A 142 8.55 -3.54 -15.03
C GLY A 142 7.08 -3.12 -15.03
N SER A 143 6.18 -3.87 -14.38
CA SER A 143 4.76 -3.53 -14.31
C SER A 143 4.47 -2.33 -13.41
N ILE A 144 5.36 -2.01 -12.45
CA ILE A 144 5.25 -0.85 -11.56
C ILE A 144 6.60 -0.12 -11.54
N ILE A 145 6.74 0.94 -12.33
CA ILE A 145 7.94 1.77 -12.33
C ILE A 145 7.66 3.06 -11.56
N ARG A 146 8.45 3.35 -10.52
CA ARG A 146 8.35 4.58 -9.72
C ARG A 146 9.50 5.54 -10.02
N ARG A 147 9.18 6.83 -10.17
CA ARG A 147 10.14 7.95 -10.16
C ARG A 147 9.74 8.97 -9.10
N ILE A 148 10.65 9.31 -8.19
CA ILE A 148 10.35 10.18 -7.04
C ILE A 148 10.55 11.65 -7.43
N ILE A 149 9.45 12.40 -7.53
CA ILE A 149 9.45 13.84 -7.85
C ILE A 149 9.85 14.65 -6.61
N ARG A 150 9.28 14.31 -5.45
CA ARG A 150 9.61 14.92 -4.17
C ARG A 150 9.78 13.85 -3.11
N ARG A 151 10.89 13.91 -2.40
CA ARG A 151 11.21 12.97 -1.32
C ARG A 151 10.22 13.14 -0.17
N GLY A 152 9.75 12.03 0.37
CA GLY A 152 9.04 12.03 1.63
C GLY A 152 9.99 12.14 2.83
N GLU A 153 9.38 12.18 4.01
CA GLU A 153 10.04 12.33 5.30
C GLU A 153 9.79 11.12 6.21
N GLY A 154 10.68 10.96 7.20
CA GLY A 154 10.67 9.82 8.11
C GLY A 154 11.32 8.57 7.52
N CYS A 155 11.15 7.45 8.23
CA CYS A 155 11.73 6.15 7.88
C CYS A 155 10.69 5.02 7.78
N GLU A 156 9.41 5.34 8.02
CA GLU A 156 8.31 4.39 7.98
C GLU A 156 7.47 4.57 6.72
N SER A 157 6.88 3.47 6.28
CA SER A 157 5.92 3.39 5.18
C SER A 157 4.61 2.78 5.66
N PRO A 158 3.49 2.91 4.93
CA PRO A 158 2.27 2.17 5.22
C PRO A 158 2.48 0.65 5.17
N ASN A 159 1.95 -0.09 6.15
CA ASN A 159 1.87 -1.56 6.14
C ASN A 159 0.46 -2.03 5.73
N GLU A 160 0.28 -3.35 5.61
CA GLU A 160 -1.04 -3.95 5.41
C GLU A 160 -2.02 -3.47 6.48
N ASP A 161 -3.26 -3.19 6.08
CA ASP A 161 -4.32 -2.59 6.90
C ASP A 161 -4.02 -1.19 7.47
N ALA A 162 -2.92 -0.54 7.07
CA ALA A 162 -2.71 0.87 7.38
C ALA A 162 -3.83 1.73 6.77
N THR A 163 -4.23 2.77 7.49
CA THR A 163 -5.08 3.81 6.92
C THR A 163 -4.18 4.77 6.15
N VAL A 164 -4.45 5.02 4.88
CA VAL A 164 -3.66 5.95 4.04
C VAL A 164 -4.56 7.02 3.45
N GLU A 165 -4.00 8.20 3.25
CA GLU A 165 -4.62 9.31 2.55
C GLU A 165 -3.65 9.78 1.47
N ILE A 166 -4.09 9.76 0.21
CA ILE A 166 -3.26 10.10 -0.94
C ILE A 166 -3.97 11.12 -1.84
N ASN A 167 -3.19 11.97 -2.52
CA ASN A 167 -3.64 12.58 -3.76
C ASN A 167 -3.30 11.62 -4.90
N LEU A 168 -4.30 11.32 -5.73
CA LEU A 168 -4.21 10.39 -6.85
C LEU A 168 -4.59 11.12 -8.13
N LYS A 169 -3.73 11.07 -9.13
CA LYS A 169 -3.99 11.63 -10.46
C LYS A 169 -3.55 10.65 -11.55
N GLY A 170 -4.52 10.05 -12.24
CA GLY A 170 -4.32 9.11 -13.35
C GLY A 170 -4.38 9.80 -14.70
N MET A 171 -3.39 9.50 -15.55
CA MET A 171 -3.23 10.04 -16.90
C MET A 171 -3.01 8.92 -17.91
N TYR A 172 -3.66 9.03 -19.07
CA TYR A 172 -3.47 8.16 -20.22
C TYR A 172 -3.36 9.02 -21.47
N GLN A 173 -2.26 8.86 -22.24
CA GLN A 173 -1.96 9.71 -23.40
C GLN A 173 -2.10 11.21 -23.08
N ASP A 174 -1.51 11.63 -21.96
CA ASP A 174 -1.52 13.00 -21.42
C ASP A 174 -2.91 13.57 -21.05
N LYS A 175 -3.97 12.74 -21.07
CA LYS A 175 -5.30 13.11 -20.59
C LYS A 175 -5.54 12.57 -19.19
N ILE A 176 -5.96 13.45 -18.29
CA ILE A 176 -6.37 13.10 -16.94
C ILE A 176 -7.72 12.37 -17.01
N PHE A 177 -7.81 11.20 -16.38
CA PHE A 177 -9.04 10.40 -16.30
C PHE A 177 -9.53 10.16 -14.86
N ASP A 178 -8.67 10.34 -13.86
CA ASP A 178 -9.01 10.29 -12.43
C ASP A 178 -8.13 11.31 -11.70
N GLU A 179 -8.70 12.19 -10.89
CA GLU A 179 -7.96 13.15 -10.06
C GLU A 179 -8.76 13.44 -8.79
N ARG A 180 -8.24 13.00 -7.64
CA ARG A 180 -8.92 13.13 -6.34
C ARG A 180 -8.01 12.85 -5.17
N THR A 181 -8.39 13.38 -4.02
CA THR A 181 -7.89 12.93 -2.72
C THR A 181 -8.73 11.75 -2.24
N VAL A 182 -8.08 10.66 -1.85
CA VAL A 182 -8.77 9.43 -1.43
C VAL A 182 -8.14 8.87 -0.15
N ARG A 183 -9.01 8.46 0.78
CA ARG A 183 -8.61 7.81 2.04
C ARG A 183 -9.11 6.37 2.07
N PHE A 184 -8.19 5.42 2.15
CA PHE A 184 -8.51 3.99 2.11
C PHE A 184 -7.62 3.17 3.07
N PHE A 185 -7.92 1.87 3.15
CA PHE A 185 -7.12 0.91 3.90
C PHE A 185 -6.26 0.13 2.93
N VAL A 186 -4.97 0.03 3.20
CA VAL A 186 -4.08 -0.83 2.42
C VAL A 186 -4.61 -2.26 2.42
N GLY A 187 -4.78 -2.83 1.22
CA GLY A 187 -5.41 -4.12 0.93
C GLY A 187 -6.90 -4.00 0.55
N LEU A 188 -7.50 -2.82 0.68
CA LEU A 188 -8.91 -2.53 0.36
C LEU A 188 -9.07 -1.31 -0.55
N GLY A 189 -8.01 -0.84 -1.22
CA GLY A 189 -8.05 0.30 -2.13
C GLY A 189 -9.06 0.13 -3.28
N PHE A 190 -9.36 -1.11 -3.68
CA PHE A 190 -10.34 -1.41 -4.72
C PHE A 190 -11.77 -0.92 -4.38
N LEU A 191 -12.14 -0.81 -3.10
CA LEU A 191 -13.45 -0.25 -2.70
C LEU A 191 -13.57 1.23 -3.10
N GLU A 192 -12.44 1.92 -3.10
CA GLU A 192 -12.32 3.32 -3.54
C GLU A 192 -11.83 3.43 -4.98
N GLN A 193 -11.81 2.32 -5.73
CA GLN A 193 -11.34 2.24 -7.12
C GLN A 193 -9.86 2.65 -7.30
N VAL A 194 -9.03 2.45 -6.26
CA VAL A 194 -7.58 2.64 -6.34
C VAL A 194 -6.95 1.40 -7.01
N PRO A 195 -6.14 1.56 -8.08
CA PRO A 195 -5.48 0.43 -8.72
C PRO A 195 -4.51 -0.28 -7.78
N SER A 196 -4.41 -1.60 -7.89
CA SER A 196 -3.51 -2.40 -7.04
C SER A 196 -2.03 -2.01 -7.17
N GLY A 197 -1.60 -1.55 -8.36
CA GLY A 197 -0.25 -1.03 -8.58
C GLY A 197 0.05 0.24 -7.79
N VAL A 198 -0.95 1.13 -7.67
CA VAL A 198 -0.86 2.33 -6.82
C VAL A 198 -0.78 1.92 -5.35
N GLU A 199 -1.66 1.01 -4.92
CA GLU A 199 -1.67 0.52 -3.53
C GLU A 199 -0.34 -0.15 -3.15
N HIS A 200 0.22 -0.97 -4.03
CA HIS A 200 1.53 -1.59 -3.83
C HIS A 200 2.64 -0.54 -3.71
N ALA A 201 2.62 0.50 -4.56
CA ALA A 201 3.59 1.57 -4.51
C ALA A 201 3.49 2.38 -3.22
N VAL A 202 2.27 2.68 -2.75
CA VAL A 202 2.02 3.42 -1.48
C VAL A 202 2.68 2.72 -0.30
N CYS A 203 2.71 1.39 -0.24
CA CYS A 203 3.43 0.63 0.79
C CYS A 203 4.96 0.80 0.77
N LYS A 204 5.51 1.44 -0.26
CA LYS A 204 6.95 1.73 -0.41
C LYS A 204 7.25 3.24 -0.36
N MET A 205 6.23 4.06 -0.14
CA MET A 205 6.35 5.51 -0.05
C MET A 205 6.55 5.97 1.39
N LEU A 206 7.27 7.07 1.55
CA LEU A 206 7.36 7.81 2.81
C LEU A 206 6.26 8.89 2.89
N LYS A 207 5.99 9.39 4.09
CA LYS A 207 5.03 10.49 4.28
C LYS A 207 5.46 11.71 3.47
N ASN A 208 4.52 12.41 2.85
CA ASN A 208 4.71 13.55 1.96
C ASN A 208 5.53 13.26 0.67
N GLU A 209 5.87 11.98 0.39
CA GLU A 209 6.48 11.58 -0.88
C GLU A 209 5.50 11.84 -2.03
N HIS A 210 6.00 12.48 -3.09
CA HIS A 210 5.28 12.66 -4.35
C HIS A 210 6.07 11.96 -5.45
N CYS A 211 5.41 11.04 -6.16
CA CYS A 211 6.05 10.22 -7.18
C CYS A 211 5.17 10.06 -8.41
N GLN A 212 5.82 9.82 -9.54
CA GLN A 212 5.20 9.29 -10.74
C GLN A 212 5.28 7.76 -10.70
N LEU A 213 4.20 7.10 -11.09
CA LEU A 213 4.10 5.66 -11.27
C LEU A 213 3.67 5.37 -12.70
N ASP A 214 4.47 4.60 -13.45
CA ASP A 214 4.04 4.02 -14.70
C ASP A 214 3.57 2.58 -14.43
N LEU A 215 2.29 2.31 -14.71
CA LEU A 215 1.65 1.01 -14.50
C LEU A 215 1.31 0.35 -15.84
N LYS A 216 1.50 -0.97 -15.93
CA LYS A 216 1.28 -1.75 -17.16
C LYS A 216 0.64 -3.11 -16.90
N GLY A 217 0.11 -3.72 -17.95
CA GLY A 217 -0.35 -5.11 -17.96
C GLY A 217 -1.56 -5.36 -17.05
N LYS A 218 -1.52 -6.42 -16.25
CA LYS A 218 -2.65 -6.86 -15.41
C LYS A 218 -3.09 -5.83 -14.36
N LEU A 219 -2.27 -4.82 -14.08
CA LEU A 219 -2.59 -3.74 -13.15
C LEU A 219 -3.61 -2.74 -13.72
N LEU A 220 -3.91 -2.82 -15.02
CA LEU A 220 -4.87 -1.94 -15.71
C LEU A 220 -6.31 -2.49 -15.73
N VAL A 221 -6.52 -3.69 -15.18
CA VAL A 221 -7.87 -4.28 -15.09
C VAL A 221 -8.78 -3.36 -14.27
N GLY A 222 -9.95 -3.05 -14.81
CA GLY A 222 -10.93 -2.12 -14.23
C GLY A 222 -10.81 -0.68 -14.75
N LEU A 223 -9.76 -0.35 -15.52
CA LEU A 223 -9.58 0.95 -16.18
C LEU A 223 -10.18 1.00 -17.60
N GLU A 224 -10.75 -0.09 -18.09
CA GLU A 224 -11.41 -0.17 -19.40
C GLU A 224 -12.59 0.81 -19.50
N LYS A 225 -13.22 1.13 -18.37
CA LYS A 225 -14.28 2.16 -18.25
C LYS A 225 -13.80 3.56 -18.67
N PHE A 226 -12.49 3.80 -18.69
CA PHE A 226 -11.87 5.04 -19.15
C PHE A 226 -11.32 4.93 -20.57
N SER A 227 -11.70 3.88 -21.33
CA SER A 227 -11.17 3.58 -22.68
C SER A 227 -9.66 3.30 -22.71
N ILE A 228 -9.12 2.75 -21.61
CA ILE A 228 -7.72 2.39 -21.48
C ILE A 228 -7.58 0.89 -21.78
N PRO A 229 -6.72 0.48 -22.73
CA PRO A 229 -6.54 -0.93 -23.07
C PRO A 229 -5.64 -1.64 -22.05
N ILE A 230 -5.90 -2.93 -21.81
CA ILE A 230 -5.22 -3.75 -20.79
C ILE A 230 -3.72 -3.95 -21.08
N ASP A 231 -3.34 -3.95 -22.36
CA ASP A 231 -1.95 -4.02 -22.83
C ASP A 231 -1.26 -2.65 -22.91
N GLY A 232 -1.99 -1.59 -22.54
CA GLY A 232 -1.47 -0.23 -22.51
C GLY A 232 -0.54 0.05 -21.34
N SER A 233 -0.27 1.34 -21.16
CA SER A 233 0.43 1.88 -19.99
C SER A 233 -0.28 3.14 -19.53
N VAL A 234 -0.44 3.29 -18.21
CA VAL A 234 -0.99 4.52 -17.60
C VAL A 234 0.04 5.12 -16.68
N ARG A 235 0.00 6.44 -16.56
CA ARG A 235 0.82 7.19 -15.61
C ARG A 235 -0.06 7.65 -14.46
N TYR A 236 0.39 7.46 -13.24
CA TYR A 236 -0.19 8.07 -12.07
C TYR A 236 0.80 9.03 -11.43
N GLU A 237 0.33 10.19 -10.99
CA GLU A 237 1.00 11.00 -9.97
C GLU A 237 0.34 10.68 -8.63
N VAL A 238 1.15 10.30 -7.65
CA VAL A 238 0.70 9.88 -6.32
C VAL A 238 1.49 10.63 -5.26
N GLU A 239 0.77 11.33 -4.39
CA GLU A 239 1.32 11.96 -3.20
C GLU A 239 0.76 11.28 -1.96
N LEU A 240 1.63 10.71 -1.12
CA LEU A 240 1.23 10.14 0.16
C LEU A 240 1.13 11.26 1.20
N ILE A 241 -0.07 11.79 1.43
CA ILE A 241 -0.31 12.91 2.35
C ILE A 241 -0.04 12.46 3.79
N ASN A 242 -0.68 11.37 4.20
CA ASN A 242 -0.55 10.86 5.56
C ASN A 242 -0.92 9.38 5.63
N PHE A 243 -0.43 8.71 6.68
CA PHE A 243 -0.85 7.36 7.00
C PHE A 243 -0.81 7.08 8.50
N GLU A 244 -1.61 6.09 8.91
CA GLU A 244 -1.58 5.50 10.25
C GLU A 244 -1.34 4.00 10.07
N ARG A 245 -0.16 3.52 10.49
CA ARG A 245 0.20 2.10 10.39
C ARG A 245 -0.77 1.23 11.17
N PHE A 246 -0.99 0.02 10.67
CA PHE A 246 -1.64 -1.00 11.45
C PHE A 246 -0.70 -1.50 12.55
N VAL A 247 -1.14 -1.34 13.79
CA VAL A 247 -0.44 -1.86 14.96
C VAL A 247 -1.11 -3.14 15.42
N GLU A 248 -0.32 -4.20 15.61
CA GLU A 248 -0.83 -5.49 16.06
C GLU A 248 -1.47 -5.39 17.45
N ARG A 249 -2.51 -6.20 17.67
CA ARG A 249 -3.30 -6.26 18.91
C ARG A 249 -2.47 -6.31 20.19
N ARG A 250 -1.33 -7.00 20.21
CA ARG A 250 -0.49 -7.19 21.41
C ARG A 250 0.14 -5.89 21.93
N PHE A 251 0.33 -4.90 21.05
CA PHE A 251 0.96 -3.63 21.40
C PHE A 251 -0.04 -2.53 21.75
N LEU A 252 -1.34 -2.83 21.70
CA LEU A 252 -2.40 -1.87 21.98
C LEU A 252 -2.96 -2.02 23.39
N ASP A 253 -3.22 -0.89 24.04
CA ASP A 253 -4.00 -0.85 25.28
C ASP A 253 -5.51 -1.10 25.01
N ALA A 254 -6.31 -1.14 26.07
CA ALA A 254 -7.74 -1.43 25.97
C ALA A 254 -8.53 -0.37 25.18
N GLN A 255 -8.20 0.91 25.35
CA GLN A 255 -8.89 2.02 24.68
C GLN A 255 -8.52 2.09 23.20
N GLN A 256 -7.23 1.90 22.89
CA GLN A 256 -6.74 1.80 21.52
C GLN A 256 -7.36 0.60 20.79
N LYS A 257 -7.49 -0.56 21.45
CA LYS A 257 -8.19 -1.74 20.89
C LYS A 257 -9.64 -1.44 20.55
N LEU A 258 -10.37 -0.71 21.41
CA LEU A 258 -11.74 -0.29 21.14
C LEU A 258 -11.83 0.61 19.91
N LYS A 259 -11.07 1.71 19.89
CA LYS A 259 -11.04 2.66 18.78
C LYS A 259 -10.67 1.97 17.45
N ARG A 260 -9.69 1.06 17.48
CA ARG A 260 -9.29 0.29 16.29
C ARG A 260 -10.40 -0.66 15.84
N SER A 261 -11.10 -1.30 16.77
CA SER A 261 -12.21 -2.22 16.48
C SER A 261 -13.40 -1.51 15.82
N GLU A 262 -13.69 -0.27 16.21
CA GLU A 262 -14.71 0.56 15.54
C GLU A 262 -14.37 0.79 14.07
N LEU A 263 -13.11 1.14 13.80
CA LEU A 263 -12.60 1.39 12.46
C LEU A 263 -12.61 0.12 11.59
N LEU A 264 -12.12 -1.00 12.14
CA LEU A 264 -12.15 -2.30 11.48
C LEU A 264 -13.59 -2.75 11.17
N LYS A 265 -14.52 -2.54 12.10
CA LYS A 265 -15.94 -2.85 11.90
C LYS A 265 -16.54 -1.99 10.80
N ALA A 266 -16.31 -0.68 10.79
CA ALA A 266 -16.84 0.21 9.77
C ALA A 266 -16.43 -0.24 8.35
N ARG A 267 -15.22 -0.75 8.18
CA ARG A 267 -14.74 -1.30 6.91
C ARG A 267 -15.30 -2.67 6.56
N ALA A 268 -15.47 -3.54 7.54
CA ALA A 268 -16.22 -4.77 7.35
C ALA A 268 -17.67 -4.48 6.91
N ASP A 269 -18.29 -3.42 7.45
CA ASP A 269 -19.62 -2.95 7.02
C ASP A 269 -19.59 -2.45 5.56
N ASP A 270 -18.56 -1.73 5.13
CA ASP A 270 -18.41 -1.30 3.74
C ASP A 270 -18.23 -2.49 2.77
N LEU A 271 -17.45 -3.51 3.15
CA LEU A 271 -17.34 -4.75 2.38
C LEU A 271 -18.69 -5.46 2.25
N LEU A 272 -19.43 -5.55 3.35
CA LEU A 272 -20.77 -6.14 3.37
C LEU A 272 -21.73 -5.38 2.45
N LYS A 273 -21.75 -4.04 2.51
CA LYS A 273 -22.60 -3.20 1.63
C LYS A 273 -22.29 -3.42 0.15
N ASN A 274 -21.01 -3.61 -0.19
CA ASN A 274 -20.56 -3.82 -1.56
C ASN A 274 -20.59 -5.30 -2.00
N GLY A 275 -21.14 -6.21 -1.20
CA GLY A 275 -21.34 -7.61 -1.59
C GLY A 275 -20.11 -8.51 -1.40
N TYR A 276 -19.00 -8.01 -0.85
CA TYR A 276 -17.78 -8.78 -0.60
C TYR A 276 -17.90 -9.60 0.70
N HIS A 277 -18.89 -10.49 0.74
CA HIS A 277 -19.30 -11.21 1.96
C HIS A 277 -18.19 -12.06 2.58
N GLU A 278 -17.38 -12.75 1.77
CA GLU A 278 -16.26 -13.57 2.28
C GLU A 278 -15.20 -12.73 2.97
N LEU A 279 -14.83 -11.59 2.37
CA LEU A 279 -13.87 -10.66 2.95
C LEU A 279 -14.47 -9.98 4.19
N ALA A 280 -15.75 -9.59 4.15
CA ALA A 280 -16.43 -8.96 5.29
C ALA A 280 -16.40 -9.87 6.53
N VAL A 281 -16.68 -11.17 6.37
CA VAL A 281 -16.57 -12.16 7.48
C VAL A 281 -15.18 -12.17 8.09
N LYS A 282 -14.14 -12.28 7.26
CA LYS A 282 -12.74 -12.29 7.75
C LYS A 282 -12.44 -11.01 8.54
N ARG A 283 -12.92 -9.85 8.10
CA ARG A 283 -12.71 -8.58 8.81
C ARG A 283 -13.51 -8.50 10.11
N TYR A 284 -14.75 -8.98 10.17
CA TYR A 284 -15.51 -9.06 11.43
C TYR A 284 -14.88 -10.02 12.44
N GLN A 285 -14.22 -11.08 12.00
CA GLN A 285 -13.45 -11.97 12.89
C GLN A 285 -12.29 -11.22 13.55
N ILE A 286 -11.55 -10.40 12.80
CA ILE A 286 -10.47 -9.56 13.36
C ILE A 286 -11.03 -8.61 14.43
N VAL A 287 -12.22 -8.04 14.24
CA VAL A 287 -12.89 -7.20 15.26
C VAL A 287 -13.14 -7.99 16.54
N ALA A 288 -13.70 -9.20 16.42
CA ALA A 288 -13.95 -10.06 17.58
C ALA A 288 -12.65 -10.43 18.31
N ASP A 289 -11.59 -10.72 17.55
CA ASP A 289 -10.28 -11.05 18.08
C ASP A 289 -9.68 -9.88 18.85
N PHE A 290 -9.68 -8.66 18.29
CA PHE A 290 -9.15 -7.45 18.95
C PHE A 290 -9.78 -7.21 20.32
N LEU A 291 -11.07 -7.52 20.45
CA LEU A 291 -11.84 -7.32 21.68
C LEU A 291 -11.88 -8.55 22.59
N SER A 292 -11.34 -9.69 22.18
CA SER A 292 -11.30 -10.91 23.00
C SER A 292 -10.38 -10.71 24.21
N SER A 293 -10.75 -11.24 25.38
CA SER A 293 -9.93 -11.22 26.60
C SER A 293 -9.35 -9.85 26.99
N VAL A 294 -10.05 -8.74 26.68
CA VAL A 294 -9.65 -7.39 27.06
C VAL A 294 -10.29 -7.03 28.40
N SER A 295 -9.47 -6.61 29.35
CA SER A 295 -9.91 -6.03 30.62
C SER A 295 -10.12 -4.53 30.45
N TYR A 296 -11.33 -4.06 30.73
CA TYR A 296 -11.70 -2.65 30.68
C TYR A 296 -11.91 -2.12 32.09
N HIS A 297 -11.49 -0.89 32.34
CA HIS A 297 -11.58 -0.25 33.64
C HIS A 297 -12.92 0.47 33.87
N THR A 298 -13.62 0.81 32.78
CA THR A 298 -14.89 1.53 32.84
C THR A 298 -16.02 0.65 32.31
N ASP A 299 -17.23 0.81 32.88
CA ASP A 299 -18.41 0.10 32.38
C ASP A 299 -18.84 0.57 30.99
N ASP A 300 -18.61 1.84 30.64
CA ASP A 300 -18.87 2.38 29.31
C ASP A 300 -18.03 1.67 28.23
N ASP A 301 -16.73 1.48 28.46
CA ASP A 301 -15.85 0.74 27.55
C ASP A 301 -16.25 -0.73 27.42
N ARG A 302 -16.69 -1.36 28.53
CA ARG A 302 -17.20 -2.74 28.52
C ARG A 302 -18.45 -2.86 27.66
N VAL A 303 -19.41 -1.95 27.82
CA VAL A 303 -20.65 -1.93 27.06
C VAL A 303 -20.36 -1.69 25.58
N LYS A 304 -19.50 -0.73 25.25
CA LYS A 304 -19.06 -0.48 23.86
C LYS A 304 -18.39 -1.71 23.24
N SER A 305 -17.51 -2.38 23.98
CA SER A 305 -16.87 -3.63 23.53
C SER A 305 -17.91 -4.71 23.23
N GLN A 306 -18.88 -4.92 24.13
CA GLN A 306 -19.96 -5.89 23.93
C GLN A 306 -20.83 -5.55 22.71
N GLN A 307 -21.20 -4.28 22.53
CA GLN A 307 -21.97 -3.83 21.37
C GLN A 307 -21.22 -4.04 20.06
N LEU A 308 -19.92 -3.76 20.02
CA LEU A 308 -19.08 -4.00 18.83
C LEU A 308 -18.97 -5.49 18.51
N LYS A 309 -18.72 -6.34 19.52
CA LYS A 309 -18.69 -7.80 19.35
C LYS A 309 -20.03 -8.34 18.83
N LEU A 310 -21.13 -7.91 19.43
CA LEU A 310 -22.47 -8.31 19.04
C LEU A 310 -22.77 -7.90 17.59
N ALA A 311 -22.44 -6.66 17.22
CA ALA A 311 -22.62 -6.18 15.86
C ALA A 311 -21.77 -6.97 14.85
N ALA A 312 -20.51 -7.26 15.18
CA ALA A 312 -19.63 -8.08 14.36
C ALA A 312 -20.18 -9.51 14.17
N GLN A 313 -20.60 -10.18 15.25
CA GLN A 313 -21.18 -11.53 15.17
C GLN A 313 -22.49 -11.55 14.39
N SER A 314 -23.37 -10.58 14.65
CA SER A 314 -24.62 -10.45 13.91
C SER A 314 -24.33 -10.26 12.42
N ASN A 315 -23.45 -9.34 12.04
CA ASN A 315 -23.15 -9.06 10.63
C ASN A 315 -22.39 -10.20 9.94
N SER A 316 -21.51 -10.92 10.65
CA SER A 316 -20.94 -12.19 10.16
C SER A 316 -22.03 -13.20 9.83
N ALA A 317 -23.04 -13.36 10.70
CA ALA A 317 -24.17 -14.25 10.42
C ALA A 317 -24.94 -13.84 9.16
N LEU A 318 -25.13 -12.53 8.93
CA LEU A 318 -25.74 -12.04 7.69
C LEU A 318 -24.88 -12.37 6.46
N CYS A 319 -23.56 -12.21 6.54
CA CYS A 319 -22.66 -12.58 5.45
C CYS A 319 -22.75 -14.08 5.15
N TYR A 320 -22.73 -14.93 6.18
CA TYR A 320 -22.86 -16.38 6.02
C TYR A 320 -24.21 -16.80 5.42
N LEU A 321 -25.31 -16.12 5.79
CA LEU A 321 -26.61 -16.32 5.11
C LEU A 321 -26.52 -16.03 3.61
N LYS A 322 -25.84 -14.94 3.23
CA LYS A 322 -25.65 -14.57 1.82
C LYS A 322 -24.75 -15.54 1.06
N LEU A 323 -23.78 -16.13 1.75
CA LEU A 323 -22.88 -17.16 1.21
C LEU A 323 -23.52 -18.57 1.17
N GLY A 324 -24.68 -18.77 1.80
CA GLY A 324 -25.30 -20.09 1.94
C GLY A 324 -24.64 -20.99 2.98
N ASP A 325 -23.69 -20.49 3.78
CA ASP A 325 -23.10 -21.25 4.88
C ASP A 325 -23.99 -21.13 6.13
N TYR A 326 -25.07 -21.91 6.12
CA TYR A 326 -26.07 -21.89 7.19
C TYR A 326 -25.53 -22.41 8.52
N GLN A 327 -24.49 -23.25 8.51
CA GLN A 327 -23.93 -23.79 9.74
C GLN A 327 -23.06 -22.74 10.45
N GLN A 328 -22.22 -22.00 9.73
CA GLN A 328 -21.47 -20.89 10.30
C GLN A 328 -22.38 -19.72 10.70
N CYS A 329 -23.44 -19.44 9.91
CA CYS A 329 -24.45 -18.46 10.30
C CYS A 329 -25.01 -18.75 11.69
N LYS A 330 -25.40 -20.01 11.96
CA LYS A 330 -25.94 -20.40 13.27
C LYS A 330 -24.91 -20.19 14.38
N THR A 331 -23.66 -20.63 14.18
CA THR A 331 -22.59 -20.43 15.16
C THR A 331 -22.36 -18.96 15.50
N SER A 332 -22.37 -18.08 14.49
CA SER A 332 -22.26 -16.62 14.71
C SER A 332 -23.47 -16.04 15.43
N CYS A 333 -24.69 -16.50 15.11
CA CYS A 333 -25.89 -16.10 15.84
C CYS A 333 -25.85 -16.56 17.31
N ASP A 334 -25.44 -17.80 17.58
CA ASP A 334 -25.33 -18.34 18.93
C ASP A 334 -24.30 -17.55 19.75
N SER A 335 -23.17 -17.20 19.12
CA SER A 335 -22.15 -16.33 19.73
C SER A 335 -22.68 -14.92 20.00
N GLY A 336 -23.50 -14.36 19.11
CA GLY A 336 -24.19 -13.09 19.33
C GLY A 336 -25.19 -13.16 20.48
N LEU A 337 -25.98 -14.24 20.57
CA LEU A 337 -26.98 -14.45 21.62
C LEU A 337 -26.35 -14.72 22.99
N ALA A 338 -25.13 -15.25 23.04
CA ALA A 338 -24.34 -15.34 24.27
C ALA A 338 -23.93 -13.95 24.82
N LEU A 339 -23.88 -12.92 23.96
CA LEU A 339 -23.61 -11.53 24.34
C LEU A 339 -24.88 -10.76 24.68
N ASP A 340 -25.95 -10.99 23.90
CA ASP A 340 -27.26 -10.39 24.09
C ASP A 340 -28.36 -11.43 23.81
N ALA A 341 -28.90 -12.00 24.90
CA ALA A 341 -29.86 -13.09 24.86
C ALA A 341 -31.23 -12.71 24.27
N ILE A 342 -31.50 -11.42 24.05
CA ILE A 342 -32.76 -10.92 23.45
C ILE A 342 -32.53 -10.25 22.09
N ASN A 343 -31.40 -10.52 21.44
CA ASN A 343 -31.06 -9.86 20.19
C ASN A 343 -31.95 -10.31 19.02
N GLU A 344 -32.90 -9.45 18.62
CA GLU A 344 -33.86 -9.71 17.54
C GLU A 344 -33.19 -10.17 16.24
N LYS A 345 -32.11 -9.49 15.82
CA LYS A 345 -31.41 -9.77 14.55
C LYS A 345 -30.76 -11.15 14.57
N CYS A 346 -30.16 -11.56 15.69
CA CYS A 346 -29.51 -12.87 15.78
C CYS A 346 -30.53 -14.00 15.73
N PHE A 347 -31.66 -13.90 16.43
CA PHE A 347 -32.74 -14.90 16.31
C PHE A 347 -33.30 -14.97 14.90
N PHE A 348 -33.61 -13.81 14.29
CA PHE A 348 -34.17 -13.76 12.95
C PHE A 348 -33.23 -14.40 11.92
N ARG A 349 -31.93 -14.08 11.97
CA ARG A 349 -30.92 -14.65 11.06
C ARG A 349 -30.72 -16.15 11.30
N ARG A 350 -30.71 -16.61 12.56
CA ARG A 350 -30.62 -18.04 12.89
C ARG A 350 -31.82 -18.83 12.38
N ALA A 351 -33.02 -18.27 12.50
CA ALA A 351 -34.25 -18.86 11.98
C ALA A 351 -34.21 -19.01 10.46
N GLN A 352 -33.73 -17.98 9.74
CA GLN A 352 -33.53 -18.05 8.29
C GLN A 352 -32.54 -19.16 7.88
N ALA A 353 -31.44 -19.32 8.61
CA ALA A 353 -30.50 -20.41 8.36
C ALA A 353 -31.14 -21.79 8.62
N GLN A 354 -31.95 -21.93 9.66
CA GLN A 354 -32.65 -23.17 9.98
C GLN A 354 -33.73 -23.52 8.95
N LEU A 355 -34.44 -22.52 8.42
CA LEU A 355 -35.37 -22.69 7.29
C LEU A 355 -34.66 -23.26 6.07
N ALA A 356 -33.52 -22.68 5.70
CA ALA A 356 -32.73 -23.16 4.56
C ALA A 356 -32.21 -24.60 4.76
N LEU A 357 -32.00 -25.01 6.02
CA LEU A 357 -31.65 -26.38 6.39
C LEU A 357 -32.87 -27.31 6.57
N LEU A 358 -34.08 -26.87 6.20
CA LEU A 358 -35.35 -27.61 6.35
C LEU A 358 -35.68 -28.01 7.80
N LYS A 359 -35.13 -27.30 8.78
CA LYS A 359 -35.37 -27.49 10.22
C LYS A 359 -36.51 -26.60 10.70
N PHE A 360 -37.70 -26.80 10.11
CA PHE A 360 -38.87 -25.94 10.31
C PHE A 360 -39.30 -25.80 11.77
N ASP A 361 -39.20 -26.86 12.58
CA ASP A 361 -39.59 -26.84 13.99
C ASP A 361 -38.70 -25.92 14.84
N LEU A 362 -37.40 -25.84 14.51
CA LEU A 362 -36.47 -24.94 15.18
C LEU A 362 -36.67 -23.51 14.69
N ALA A 363 -36.83 -23.33 13.37
CA ALA A 363 -37.01 -22.02 12.77
C ALA A 363 -38.28 -21.34 13.32
N LEU A 364 -39.36 -22.10 13.48
CA LEU A 364 -40.60 -21.66 14.06
C LEU A 364 -40.40 -21.10 15.49
N LYS A 365 -39.63 -21.79 16.33
CA LYS A 365 -39.34 -21.35 17.71
C LYS A 365 -38.59 -20.01 17.71
N ASP A 366 -37.58 -19.88 16.85
CA ASP A 366 -36.79 -18.65 16.75
C ASP A 366 -37.64 -17.47 16.24
N PHE A 367 -38.48 -17.66 15.20
CA PHE A 367 -39.37 -16.60 14.72
C PHE A 367 -40.45 -16.21 15.73
N GLN A 368 -41.03 -17.18 16.46
CA GLN A 368 -41.98 -16.88 17.54
C GLN A 368 -41.32 -16.04 18.63
N PHE A 369 -40.05 -16.31 18.95
CA PHE A 369 -39.30 -15.50 19.89
C PHE A 369 -39.05 -14.08 19.36
N VAL A 370 -38.73 -13.93 18.07
CA VAL A 370 -38.63 -12.61 17.41
C VAL A 370 -39.93 -11.83 17.56
N VAL A 371 -41.09 -12.42 17.24
CA VAL A 371 -42.40 -11.76 17.37
C VAL A 371 -42.73 -11.44 18.83
N LYS A 372 -42.29 -12.28 19.79
CA LYS A 372 -42.44 -11.98 21.22
C LYS A 372 -41.64 -10.75 21.65
N ILE A 373 -40.44 -10.56 21.12
CA ILE A 373 -39.60 -9.37 21.39
C ILE A 373 -40.16 -8.14 20.67
N ASN A 374 -40.48 -8.30 19.38
CA ASN A 374 -40.95 -7.23 18.50
C ASN A 374 -42.19 -7.69 17.72
N PRO A 375 -43.40 -7.47 18.28
CA PRO A 375 -44.65 -7.88 17.65
C PRO A 375 -44.89 -7.25 16.26
N SER A 376 -44.25 -6.11 15.97
CA SER A 376 -44.39 -5.39 14.69
C SER A 376 -43.54 -5.98 13.56
N ASN A 377 -42.75 -7.02 13.81
CA ASN A 377 -41.92 -7.66 12.78
C ASN A 377 -42.79 -8.55 11.86
N LEU A 378 -43.35 -7.94 10.81
CA LEU A 378 -44.19 -8.60 9.81
C LEU A 378 -43.45 -9.73 9.07
N ALA A 379 -42.15 -9.59 8.85
CA ALA A 379 -41.36 -10.61 8.17
C ALA A 379 -41.30 -11.91 9.00
N ALA A 380 -41.13 -11.80 10.33
CA ALA A 380 -41.13 -12.96 11.21
C ALA A 380 -42.51 -13.64 11.25
N GLN A 381 -43.60 -12.84 11.28
CA GLN A 381 -44.98 -13.38 11.24
C GLN A 381 -45.23 -14.19 9.96
N GLN A 382 -44.84 -13.67 8.79
CA GLN A 382 -44.98 -14.39 7.52
C GLN A 382 -44.19 -15.70 7.51
N GLN A 383 -42.97 -15.71 8.07
CA GLN A 383 -42.16 -16.92 8.13
C GLN A 383 -42.72 -17.97 9.11
N ILE A 384 -43.42 -17.56 10.17
CA ILE A 384 -44.13 -18.47 11.08
C ILE A 384 -45.23 -19.24 10.33
N GLU A 385 -46.05 -18.53 9.56
CA GLU A 385 -47.11 -19.15 8.75
C GLU A 385 -46.51 -20.15 7.74
N HIS A 386 -45.42 -19.76 7.08
CA HIS A 386 -44.70 -20.64 6.18
C HIS A 386 -44.18 -21.90 6.89
N CYS A 387 -43.55 -21.76 8.06
CA CYS A 387 -43.09 -22.91 8.85
C CYS A 387 -44.24 -23.86 9.20
N HIS A 388 -45.39 -23.34 9.62
CA HIS A 388 -46.56 -24.16 9.93
C HIS A 388 -47.07 -24.95 8.72
N GLN A 389 -47.11 -24.31 7.54
CA GLN A 389 -47.51 -24.98 6.31
C GLN A 389 -46.58 -26.14 5.95
N GLU A 390 -45.25 -25.93 6.03
CA GLU A 390 -44.27 -26.96 5.70
C GLU A 390 -44.25 -28.12 6.71
N ILE A 391 -44.39 -27.82 8.00
CA ILE A 391 -44.53 -28.86 9.04
C ILE A 391 -45.77 -29.72 8.76
N LYS A 392 -46.92 -29.10 8.49
CA LYS A 392 -48.16 -29.82 8.19
C LYS A 392 -48.02 -30.68 6.93
N LYS A 393 -47.37 -30.16 5.87
CA LYS A 393 -47.08 -30.92 4.65
C LYS A 393 -46.20 -32.14 4.94
N ARG A 394 -45.15 -31.99 5.76
CA ARG A 394 -44.25 -33.08 6.16
C ARG A 394 -45.02 -34.18 6.90
N GLU A 395 -45.88 -33.81 7.85
CA GLU A 395 -46.70 -34.76 8.61
C GLU A 395 -47.71 -35.51 7.75
N MET A 396 -48.36 -34.82 6.79
CA MET A 396 -49.29 -35.46 5.86
C MET A 396 -48.58 -36.51 5.00
N LYS A 397 -47.43 -36.16 4.41
CA LYS A 397 -46.61 -37.10 3.63
C LYS A 397 -46.15 -38.30 4.46
N GLN A 398 -45.73 -38.09 5.72
CA GLN A 398 -45.37 -39.19 6.62
C GLN A 398 -46.56 -40.12 6.90
N LYS A 399 -47.76 -39.57 7.13
CA LYS A 399 -48.99 -40.37 7.33
C LYS A 399 -49.36 -41.18 6.08
N GLU A 400 -49.23 -40.60 4.89
CA GLU A 400 -49.47 -41.29 3.62
C GLU A 400 -48.47 -42.41 3.37
N LEU A 401 -47.18 -42.14 3.59
CA LEU A 401 -46.12 -43.13 3.48
C LEU A 401 -46.33 -44.28 4.48
N TYR A 402 -46.63 -43.98 5.74
CA TYR A 402 -46.94 -45.00 6.75
C TYR A 402 -48.11 -45.88 6.31
N LYS A 403 -49.21 -45.29 5.81
CA LYS A 403 -50.35 -46.05 5.27
C LYS A 403 -49.98 -46.96 4.10
N SER A 404 -48.99 -46.59 3.29
CA SER A 404 -48.53 -47.42 2.18
C SER A 404 -47.72 -48.65 2.60
N PHE A 405 -47.14 -48.68 3.81
CA PHE A 405 -46.41 -49.84 4.32
C PHE A 405 -47.31 -50.95 4.89
N PHE A 406 -48.59 -50.65 5.17
CA PHE A 406 -49.58 -51.61 5.71
C PHE A 406 -50.66 -51.99 4.69
N LYS A 407 -50.45 -51.63 3.41
CA LYS A 407 -51.18 -52.16 2.25
C LYS A 407 -50.27 -53.11 1.51
#